data_AF-A0A1J3IHP6-F1
#
_entry.id   AF-A0A1J3IHP6-F1
#
_cell.length_a   1.000
_cell.length_b   1.000
_cell.length_c   1.000
_cell.angle_alpha   90.00
_cell.angle_beta   90.00
_cell.angle_gamma   90.00
#
_symmetry.space_group_name_H-M   'P 1'
#
loop_
_entity.id
_entity.type
_entity.pdbx_description
1 polymer ?
#
loop_
_entity_poly.entity_id
_entity_poly.type
_entity_poly.pdbx_seq_one_letter_code
_entity_poly.pdbx_strand_id
1 'polypeptide(L)'
;MADATGSEMKQGSFMSAKSAKIFVAGHRGLVGSAIVRKLQESGFTNLVLRTHSELDLTSQSDVESFFATEKPVYVILAAAKVGGIHANDTYPADFIGVNL
;
A
#
# COMPACT_ATOMS: atom_id res chain seq x y z
N MET A 1 -5.33 42.17 -8.76
CA MET A 1 -4.94 41.88 -7.35
C MET A 1 -5.43 40.46 -7.07
N ALA A 2 -4.49 39.58 -6.70
CA ALA A 2 -4.62 38.13 -6.46
C ALA A 2 -4.82 37.24 -7.69
N ASP A 3 -3.68 36.74 -8.19
CA ASP A 3 -3.48 35.57 -9.05
C ASP A 3 -3.90 34.30 -8.29
N ALA A 4 -4.81 33.52 -8.88
CA ALA A 4 -5.22 32.20 -8.40
C ALA A 4 -4.71 31.14 -9.37
N THR A 5 -3.40 31.05 -9.54
CA THR A 5 -2.73 29.90 -10.11
C THR A 5 -2.74 28.77 -9.09
N GLY A 6 -3.85 28.05 -9.04
CA GLY A 6 -3.87 26.68 -8.55
C GLY A 6 -2.96 25.88 -9.48
N SER A 7 -1.69 25.71 -9.07
CA SER A 7 -0.74 24.87 -9.77
C SER A 7 -1.30 23.46 -9.78
N GLU A 8 -1.82 23.02 -10.92
CA GLU A 8 -2.03 21.62 -11.22
C GLU A 8 -0.69 20.92 -11.03
N MET A 9 -0.53 20.26 -9.89
CA MET A 9 0.50 19.26 -9.68
C MET A 9 0.27 18.18 -10.74
N LYS A 10 0.92 18.32 -11.90
CA LYS A 10 1.05 17.23 -12.86
C LYS A 10 1.73 16.10 -12.09
N GLN A 11 0.92 15.15 -11.63
CA GLN A 11 1.40 13.91 -11.01
C GLN A 11 2.39 13.31 -12.00
N GLY A 12 3.69 13.40 -11.68
CA GLY A 12 4.72 12.73 -12.47
C GLY A 12 4.31 11.28 -12.61
N SER A 13 4.42 10.72 -13.82
CA SER A 13 4.09 9.32 -14.08
C SER A 13 4.67 8.45 -12.96
N PHE A 14 3.87 7.58 -12.34
CA PHE A 14 4.33 6.67 -11.27
C PHE A 14 5.64 5.97 -11.68
N MET A 15 5.77 5.63 -12.96
CA MET A 15 6.96 5.01 -13.54
C MET A 15 8.22 5.90 -13.57
N SER A 16 8.12 7.23 -13.55
CA SER A 16 9.28 8.13 -13.50
C SER A 16 9.75 8.44 -12.07
N ALA A 17 8.90 8.21 -11.07
CA ALA A 17 9.18 8.54 -9.67
C ALA A 17 9.93 7.41 -8.91
N LYS A 18 11.08 6.95 -9.45
CA LYS A 18 11.80 5.77 -8.94
C LYS A 18 12.29 5.87 -7.49
N SER A 19 12.58 7.08 -7.03
CA SER A 19 13.03 7.37 -5.65
C SER A 19 11.88 7.71 -4.69
N ALA A 20 10.65 7.83 -5.20
CA ALA A 20 9.50 8.10 -4.35
C ALA A 20 9.30 6.97 -3.33
N LYS A 21 8.92 7.35 -2.11
CA LYS A 21 8.65 6.39 -1.05
C LYS A 21 7.33 5.67 -1.33
N ILE A 22 7.37 4.36 -1.48
CA ILE A 22 6.22 3.53 -1.83
C ILE A 22 5.97 2.53 -0.70
N PHE A 23 4.80 2.59 -0.08
CA PHE A 23 4.36 1.58 0.87
C PHE A 23 3.63 0.43 0.16
N VAL A 24 4.05 -0.82 0.37
CA VAL A 24 3.37 -2.01 -0.14
C VAL A 24 2.84 -2.84 1.02
N ALA A 25 1.54 -2.73 1.29
CA ALA A 25 0.85 -3.57 2.26
C ALA A 25 0.64 -4.97 1.69
N GLY A 26 0.78 -6.01 2.52
CA GLY A 26 0.61 -7.39 2.07
C GLY A 26 1.76 -7.91 1.19
N HIS A 27 2.94 -7.27 1.27
CA HIS A 27 4.11 -7.57 0.43
C HIS A 27 4.62 -9.02 0.47
N ARG A 28 4.23 -9.82 1.47
CA ARG A 28 4.59 -11.24 1.59
C ARG A 28 3.60 -12.19 0.92
N GLY A 29 2.42 -11.69 0.54
CA GLY A 29 1.41 -12.48 -0.17
C GLY A 29 1.80 -12.73 -1.62
N LEU A 30 1.02 -13.58 -2.30
CA LEU A 30 1.25 -13.95 -3.71
C LEU A 30 1.36 -12.71 -4.62
N VAL A 31 0.37 -11.82 -4.54
CA VAL A 31 0.34 -10.59 -5.35
C VAL A 31 1.37 -9.57 -4.87
N GLY A 32 1.43 -9.33 -3.55
CA GLY A 32 2.33 -8.33 -2.97
C GLY A 32 3.81 -8.61 -3.26
N SER A 33 4.24 -9.88 -3.19
CA SER A 33 5.63 -10.26 -3.46
C SER A 33 5.99 -10.11 -4.94
N ALA A 34 5.07 -10.42 -5.86
CA ALA A 34 5.25 -10.18 -7.28
C ALA A 34 5.36 -8.69 -7.61
N ILE A 35 4.56 -7.84 -6.95
CA ILE A 35 4.62 -6.38 -7.09
C ILE A 35 5.97 -5.86 -6.60
N VAL A 36 6.42 -6.25 -5.40
CA VAL A 36 7.73 -5.82 -4.88
C VAL A 36 8.85 -6.21 -5.83
N ARG A 37 8.86 -7.46 -6.30
CA ARG A 37 9.85 -7.93 -7.29
C ARG A 37 9.82 -7.06 -8.54
N LYS A 38 8.63 -6.78 -9.08
CA LYS A 38 8.50 -5.97 -10.30
C LYS A 38 8.94 -4.51 -10.10
N LEU A 39 8.68 -3.92 -8.94
CA LEU A 39 9.13 -2.56 -8.60
C LEU A 39 10.67 -2.52 -8.50
N GLN A 40 11.27 -3.49 -7.82
CA GLN A 40 12.72 -3.60 -7.73
C GLN A 40 13.37 -3.80 -9.11
N GLU A 41 12.85 -4.72 -9.93
CA GLU A 41 13.28 -4.93 -11.32
C GLU A 41 13.13 -3.65 -12.17
N SER A 42 12.12 -2.82 -11.86
CA SER A 42 11.87 -1.56 -12.55
C SER A 42 12.66 -0.38 -11.97
N GLY A 43 13.61 -0.62 -11.06
CA GLY A 43 14.53 0.38 -10.52
C GLY A 43 13.96 1.25 -9.40
N PHE A 44 12.85 0.87 -8.76
CA PHE A 44 12.37 1.56 -7.58
C PHE A 44 13.23 1.21 -6.36
N THR A 45 13.65 2.22 -5.60
CA THR A 45 14.66 2.04 -4.54
C THR A 45 14.13 2.27 -3.13
N ASN A 46 12.98 2.94 -3.00
CA ASN A 46 12.47 3.43 -1.71
C ASN A 46 11.16 2.73 -1.33
N LEU A 47 11.24 1.42 -1.13
CA LEU A 47 10.10 0.59 -0.74
C LEU A 47 10.00 0.49 0.78
N VAL A 48 8.84 0.87 1.32
CA VAL A 48 8.48 0.65 2.71
C VAL A 48 7.62 -0.61 2.78
N LEU A 49 8.10 -1.58 3.54
CA LEU A 49 7.44 -2.86 3.74
C LEU A 49 7.19 -3.04 5.24
N ARG A 50 5.98 -3.48 5.60
CA ARG A 50 5.61 -3.84 6.96
C ARG A 50 4.86 -5.17 6.96
N THR A 51 5.22 -6.02 7.90
CA THR A 51 4.48 -7.22 8.26
C THR A 51 3.30 -6.84 9.16
N HIS A 52 2.33 -7.74 9.30
CA HIS A 52 1.18 -7.53 10.17
C HIS A 52 1.57 -7.28 11.63
N SER A 53 2.68 -7.86 12.11
CA SER A 53 3.20 -7.61 13.46
C SER A 53 3.86 -6.24 13.64
N GLU A 54 4.28 -5.61 12.55
CA GLU A 54 4.90 -4.27 12.58
C GLU A 54 3.88 -3.16 12.30
N LEU A 55 2.76 -3.49 11.66
CA LEU A 55 1.66 -2.57 11.36
C LEU A 55 0.36 -3.37 11.20
N ASP A 56 -0.55 -3.22 12.16
CA ASP A 56 -1.92 -3.72 12.05
C ASP A 56 -2.77 -2.71 11.28
N LEU A 57 -3.17 -3.06 10.06
CA LEU A 57 -3.97 -2.19 9.20
C LEU A 57 -5.43 -2.06 9.65
N THR A 58 -5.87 -2.88 10.61
CA THR A 58 -7.20 -2.76 11.23
C THR A 58 -7.20 -1.80 12.41
N SER A 59 -6.03 -1.43 12.93
CA SER A 59 -5.86 -0.44 14.00
C SER A 59 -5.65 0.96 13.41
N GLN A 60 -6.63 1.84 13.60
CA GLN A 60 -6.54 3.23 13.12
C GLN A 60 -5.33 3.97 13.70
N SER A 61 -5.02 3.78 14.99
CA SER A 61 -3.90 4.44 15.65
C SER A 61 -2.55 4.02 15.08
N ASP A 62 -2.41 2.74 14.71
CA ASP A 62 -1.17 2.20 14.14
C ASP A 62 -0.95 2.78 12.74
N VAL A 63 -2.02 2.83 11.94
CA VAL A 63 -2.01 3.44 10.61
C VAL A 63 -1.67 4.92 10.69
N GLU A 64 -2.32 5.69 11.57
CA GLU A 64 -2.04 7.12 11.73
C GLU A 64 -0.57 7.38 12.12
N SER A 65 -0.06 6.63 13.09
CA SER A 65 1.33 6.73 13.54
C SER A 65 2.32 6.37 12.43
N PHE A 66 2.01 5.33 11.66
CA PHE A 66 2.80 4.90 10.50
C PHE A 66 2.84 5.98 9.41
N PHE A 67 1.69 6.52 9.01
CA PHE A 67 1.63 7.54 7.96
C PHE A 67 2.27 8.87 8.40
N ALA A 68 2.14 9.25 9.67
CA ALA A 68 2.80 10.42 10.23
C ALA A 68 4.34 10.31 10.17
N THR A 69 4.86 9.09 10.36
CA THR A 69 6.31 8.81 10.36
C THR A 69 6.86 8.62 8.95
N GLU A 70 6.27 7.70 8.19
CA GLU A 70 6.83 7.27 6.91
C GLU A 70 6.49 8.23 5.77
N LYS A 71 5.30 8.81 5.76
CA LYS A 71 4.82 9.72 4.71
C LYS A 71 5.05 9.16 3.28
N PRO A 72 4.55 7.94 2.97
CA PRO A 72 4.70 7.38 1.64
C PRO A 72 3.97 8.26 0.60
N VAL A 73 4.57 8.41 -0.58
CA VAL A 73 3.97 9.15 -1.72
C VAL A 73 2.95 8.27 -2.44
N TYR A 74 3.22 6.96 -2.49
CA TYR A 74 2.34 5.98 -3.10
C TYR A 74 2.07 4.84 -2.13
N VAL A 75 0.85 4.32 -2.16
CA VAL A 75 0.42 3.16 -1.38
C VAL A 75 -0.13 2.11 -2.33
N ILE A 76 0.38 0.89 -2.22
CA ILE A 76 -0.15 -0.29 -2.90
C ILE A 76 -0.74 -1.20 -1.82
N LEU A 77 -2.07 -1.29 -1.79
CA LEU A 77 -2.80 -2.11 -0.82
C LEU A 77 -3.05 -3.50 -1.40
N ALA A 78 -2.14 -4.44 -1.13
CA ALA A 78 -2.31 -5.86 -1.47
C ALA A 78 -2.55 -6.73 -0.23
N ALA A 79 -2.70 -6.12 0.95
CA ALA A 79 -3.09 -6.82 2.16
C ALA A 79 -4.59 -7.13 2.11
N ALA A 80 -4.93 -8.37 2.42
CA ALA A 80 -6.30 -8.81 2.65
C ALA A 80 -6.25 -10.00 3.61
N LYS A 81 -7.26 -10.12 4.47
CA LYS A 81 -7.53 -11.38 5.17
C LYS A 81 -7.98 -12.40 4.12
N VAL A 82 -7.27 -13.51 4.04
CA VAL A 82 -7.55 -14.61 3.11
C VAL A 82 -7.40 -15.94 3.86
N GLY A 83 -8.26 -16.91 3.58
CA GLY A 83 -8.19 -18.25 4.19
C GLY A 83 -7.93 -19.39 3.18
N GLY A 84 -7.56 -19.07 1.94
CA GLY A 84 -7.54 -20.03 0.82
C GLY A 84 -8.91 -20.20 0.17
N ILE A 85 -8.96 -20.84 -1.01
CA ILE A 85 -10.19 -20.97 -1.82
C ILE A 85 -11.34 -21.55 -0.99
N HIS A 86 -11.07 -22.61 -0.23
CA HIS A 86 -12.08 -23.29 0.57
C HIS A 86 -12.64 -22.43 1.72
N ALA A 87 -11.80 -21.69 2.45
CA ALA A 87 -12.27 -20.85 3.54
C ALA A 87 -12.99 -19.60 3.04
N ASN A 88 -12.54 -19.02 1.91
CA ASN A 88 -13.18 -17.87 1.30
C ASN A 88 -14.60 -18.19 0.81
N ASP A 89 -14.84 -19.44 0.39
CA ASP A 89 -16.15 -19.94 -0.01
C ASP A 89 -17.05 -20.23 1.20
N THR A 90 -16.47 -20.60 2.34
CA THR A 90 -17.21 -20.99 3.55
C THR A 90 -17.61 -19.80 4.43
N TYR A 91 -16.80 -18.73 4.48
CA TYR A 91 -17.03 -17.58 5.37
C TYR A 91 -16.98 -16.21 4.65
N PRO A 92 -17.74 -16.00 3.56
CA PRO A 92 -17.59 -14.81 2.71
C PRO A 92 -17.87 -13.49 3.44
N ALA A 93 -18.80 -13.47 4.41
CA ALA A 93 -19.15 -12.27 5.17
C ALA A 93 -18.03 -11.82 6.12
N ASP A 94 -17.34 -12.74 6.78
CA ASP A 94 -16.26 -12.45 7.73
C ASP A 94 -15.00 -11.91 7.02
N PHE A 95 -14.79 -12.28 5.76
CA PHE A 95 -13.71 -11.72 4.94
C PHE A 95 -14.03 -10.33 4.40
N ILE A 96 -15.28 -10.11 3.96
CA ILE A 96 -15.71 -8.78 3.49
C ILE A 96 -15.61 -7.74 4.59
N GLY A 97 -16.09 -8.04 5.80
CA GLY A 97 -16.09 -7.07 6.90
C GLY A 97 -14.70 -6.66 7.41
N VAL A 98 -13.66 -7.45 7.11
CA VAL A 98 -12.26 -7.12 7.48
C VAL A 98 -11.52 -6.40 6.33
N ASN A 99 -11.94 -6.61 5.09
CA ASN A 99 -11.22 -6.12 3.91
C ASN A 99 -11.79 -4.83 3.31
N LEU A 100 -13.00 -4.40 3.70
CA LEU A 100 -13.72 -3.19 3.21
C LEU A 100 -14.10 -2.28 4.37
#